data_AF-A0A1F6Q1Z5-F1
#
_entry.id   AF-A0A1F6Q1Z5-F1
#
_cell.length_a   1.000
_cell.length_b   1.000
_cell.length_c   1.000
_cell.angle_alpha   90.00
_cell.angle_beta   90.00
_cell.angle_gamma   90.00
#
_symmetry.space_group_name_H-M   'P 1'
#
loop_
_entity.id
_entity.type
_entity.pdbx_description
1 polymer ?
#
loop_
_entity_poly.entity_id
_entity_poly.type
_entity_poly.pdbx_seq_one_letter_code
_entity_poly.pdbx_strand_id
1 'polypeptide(L)'
;MKKSLVSLTAAMLIVSAGNYAYAQEPPFMHHENGQKMTMEQKKQHMQQVKDELQQRLNLTETQQEKSKQMHMEHREVMKPLMDKIHQKWQEIKALKESGASQEEIKVKKEEIKALREQTNTIRKEHMQKFESILTPEQKTEFKKFREEMKLKKKNHKKQ
;
A
#
# COMPACT_ATOMS: atom_id res chain seq x y z
N MET A 1 -23.34 -62.47 -16.71
CA MET A 1 -23.18 -62.91 -15.31
C MET A 1 -21.85 -62.43 -14.76
N LYS A 2 -21.87 -61.86 -13.55
CA LYS A 2 -20.77 -61.48 -12.63
C LYS A 2 -20.07 -60.15 -12.96
N LYS A 3 -19.83 -59.18 -12.06
CA LYS A 3 -20.28 -58.81 -10.69
C LYS A 3 -19.95 -57.31 -10.56
N SER A 4 -20.76 -56.55 -9.82
CA SER A 4 -20.52 -55.15 -9.42
C SER A 4 -19.46 -55.06 -8.31
N LEU A 5 -18.70 -53.95 -8.21
CA LEU A 5 -18.39 -53.29 -6.92
C LEU A 5 -17.78 -51.87 -7.09
N VAL A 6 -18.22 -50.96 -6.23
CA VAL A 6 -17.82 -49.56 -6.01
C VAL A 6 -16.70 -49.48 -4.95
N SER A 7 -15.75 -48.55 -5.06
CA SER A 7 -15.09 -47.83 -3.91
C SER A 7 -14.08 -46.78 -4.45
N LEU A 8 -14.35 -45.48 -4.36
CA LEU A 8 -13.92 -44.49 -3.34
C LEU A 8 -12.44 -44.03 -3.38
N THR A 9 -12.31 -42.69 -3.31
CA THR A 9 -11.23 -41.85 -2.76
C THR A 9 -9.97 -41.48 -3.56
N ALA A 10 -9.94 -40.19 -3.91
CA ALA A 10 -8.93 -39.17 -3.58
C ALA A 10 -7.47 -39.35 -4.05
N ALA A 11 -7.04 -38.48 -4.96
CA ALA A 11 -5.76 -37.78 -4.84
C ALA A 11 -5.74 -36.53 -5.73
N MET A 12 -5.45 -35.38 -5.11
CA MET A 12 -5.02 -34.15 -5.77
C MET A 12 -3.85 -34.41 -6.72
N LEU A 13 -3.85 -33.75 -7.89
CA LEU A 13 -2.62 -33.19 -8.43
C LEU A 13 -2.86 -31.80 -9.02
N ILE A 14 -1.97 -30.93 -8.56
CA ILE A 14 -1.88 -29.48 -8.74
C ILE A 14 -1.21 -29.19 -10.10
N VAL A 15 -1.35 -27.93 -10.52
CA VAL A 15 -0.43 -27.14 -11.37
C VAL A 15 -0.93 -26.94 -12.79
N SER A 16 -1.68 -25.86 -12.98
CA SER A 16 -1.52 -25.03 -14.18
C SER A 16 -0.90 -23.71 -13.75
N ALA A 17 0.40 -23.61 -14.02
CA ALA A 17 1.22 -22.42 -13.89
C ALA A 17 0.83 -21.37 -14.94
N GLY A 18 1.09 -20.11 -14.60
CA GLY A 18 1.65 -19.14 -15.54
C GLY A 18 0.67 -18.46 -16.51
N ASN A 19 0.06 -17.36 -16.06
CA ASN A 19 0.13 -16.05 -16.71
C ASN A 19 -0.85 -15.10 -16.03
N TYR A 20 -0.48 -14.56 -14.86
CA TYR A 20 -1.14 -13.36 -14.37
C TYR A 20 -0.42 -12.14 -14.95
N ALA A 21 -0.79 -11.79 -16.17
CA ALA A 21 -0.71 -10.40 -16.61
C ALA A 21 -1.67 -9.60 -15.72
N TYR A 22 -1.19 -9.12 -14.57
CA TYR A 22 -1.97 -8.22 -13.71
C TYR A 22 -2.01 -6.82 -14.36
N ALA A 23 -2.80 -6.68 -15.42
CA ALA A 23 -3.44 -5.44 -15.80
C ALA A 23 -4.90 -5.48 -15.32
N GLN A 24 -5.09 -5.66 -14.01
CA GLN A 24 -6.36 -5.36 -13.37
C GLN A 24 -6.14 -4.08 -12.57
N GLU A 25 -6.81 -3.00 -12.99
CA GLU A 25 -6.86 -1.76 -12.23
C GLU A 25 -7.22 -2.07 -10.78
N PRO A 26 -6.52 -1.51 -9.77
CA PRO A 26 -6.75 -1.90 -8.40
C PRO A 26 -8.16 -1.50 -7.97
N PRO A 27 -9.07 -2.45 -7.64
CA PRO A 27 -10.38 -2.09 -7.11
C PRO A 27 -10.22 -1.85 -5.61
N PHE A 28 -9.89 -0.61 -5.23
CA PHE A 28 -10.19 -0.11 -3.89
C PHE A 28 -10.49 1.40 -3.93
N MET A 29 -11.75 1.73 -4.22
CA MET A 29 -12.32 3.05 -3.95
C MET A 29 -13.60 2.85 -3.14
N HIS A 30 -13.48 2.62 -1.84
CA HIS A 30 -14.58 2.92 -0.91
C HIS A 30 -14.33 4.30 -0.32
N HIS A 31 -15.12 5.28 -0.78
CA HIS A 31 -15.56 6.45 -0.01
C HIS A 31 -16.87 6.93 -0.65
N GLU A 32 -18.00 6.73 0.03
CA GLU A 32 -19.20 7.53 -0.17
C GLU A 32 -18.86 8.97 0.26
N ASN A 33 -19.20 9.95 -0.59
CA ASN A 33 -19.16 11.40 -0.36
C ASN A 33 -17.84 12.17 -0.57
N GLY A 34 -17.22 12.05 -1.75
CA GLY A 34 -16.23 13.02 -2.24
C GLY A 34 -15.89 12.78 -3.71
N GLN A 35 -15.76 13.84 -4.52
CA GLN A 35 -15.41 13.71 -5.94
C GLN A 35 -14.19 12.78 -6.11
N LYS A 36 -14.37 11.71 -6.89
CA LYS A 36 -13.31 10.75 -7.17
C LYS A 36 -12.29 11.39 -8.10
N MET A 37 -11.18 11.85 -7.53
CA MET A 37 -10.01 12.27 -8.29
C MET A 37 -9.53 11.10 -9.18
N THR A 38 -9.36 11.35 -10.48
CA THR A 38 -8.85 10.35 -11.43
C THR A 38 -7.43 9.92 -11.05
N MET A 39 -6.97 8.77 -11.55
CA MET A 39 -5.60 8.32 -11.30
C MET A 39 -4.56 9.33 -11.78
N GLU A 40 -4.84 10.00 -12.90
CA GLU A 40 -3.98 11.06 -13.45
C GLU A 40 -3.96 12.30 -12.54
N GLN A 41 -5.13 12.78 -12.09
CA GLN A 41 -5.20 13.90 -11.15
C GLN A 41 -4.49 13.58 -9.82
N LYS A 42 -4.59 12.34 -9.33
CA LYS A 42 -3.85 11.91 -8.12
C LYS A 42 -2.35 11.93 -8.35
N LYS A 43 -1.89 11.47 -9.52
CA LYS A 43 -0.47 11.48 -9.88
C LYS A 43 0.06 12.92 -9.98
N GLN A 44 -0.70 13.80 -10.62
CA GLN A 44 -0.37 15.23 -10.73
C GLN A 44 -0.28 15.89 -9.36
N HIS A 45 -1.26 15.66 -8.48
CA HIS A 45 -1.23 16.19 -7.12
C HIS A 45 -0.02 15.68 -6.33
N MET A 46 0.26 14.37 -6.41
CA MET A 46 1.45 13.80 -5.76
C MET A 46 2.75 14.37 -6.30
N GLN A 47 2.81 14.69 -7.60
CA GLN A 47 3.97 15.34 -8.20
C GLN A 47 4.12 16.77 -7.70
N GLN A 48 3.04 17.56 -7.68
CA GLN A 48 3.05 18.93 -7.14
C GLN A 48 3.56 19.00 -5.70
N VAL A 49 3.09 18.08 -4.83
CA VAL A 49 3.54 18.00 -3.44
C VAL A 49 5.04 17.65 -3.33
N LYS A 50 5.55 16.80 -4.24
CA LYS A 50 6.99 16.48 -4.29
C LYS A 50 7.82 17.67 -4.76
N ASP A 51 7.35 18.37 -5.78
CA ASP A 51 8.05 19.52 -6.35
C ASP A 51 8.09 20.67 -5.33
N GLU A 52 6.98 20.94 -4.64
CA GLU A 52 6.91 21.91 -3.53
C GLU A 52 7.92 21.57 -2.42
N LEU A 53 7.96 20.30 -2.01
CA LEU A 53 8.91 19.83 -1.00
C LEU A 53 10.37 20.02 -1.46
N GLN A 54 10.69 19.63 -2.70
CA GLN A 54 12.03 19.76 -3.26
C GLN A 54 12.49 21.23 -3.32
N GLN A 55 11.60 22.12 -3.76
CA GLN A 55 11.85 23.56 -3.81
C GLN A 55 12.11 24.13 -2.40
N ARG A 56 11.26 23.81 -1.41
CA ARG A 56 11.42 24.29 -0.03
C ARG A 56 12.69 23.81 0.63
N LEU A 57 13.07 22.55 0.40
CA LEU A 57 14.29 21.99 0.98
C LEU A 57 15.56 22.41 0.24
N ASN A 58 15.43 22.95 -0.99
CA ASN A 58 16.57 23.29 -1.85
C ASN A 58 17.64 22.19 -1.85
N LEU A 59 17.22 20.95 -2.13
CA LEU A 59 18.10 19.78 -2.04
C LEU A 59 19.25 19.90 -3.05
N THR A 60 20.47 19.63 -2.59
CA THR A 60 21.63 19.51 -3.49
C THR A 60 21.44 18.34 -4.45
N GLU A 61 22.12 18.34 -5.60
CA GLU A 61 22.05 17.24 -6.57
C GLU A 61 22.36 15.88 -5.91
N THR A 62 23.38 15.83 -5.05
CA THR A 62 23.72 14.64 -4.27
C THR A 62 22.60 14.19 -3.34
N GLN A 63 21.89 15.12 -2.68
CA GLN A 63 20.74 14.79 -1.84
C GLN A 63 19.55 14.30 -2.68
N GLN A 64 19.32 14.90 -3.85
CA GLN A 64 18.26 14.48 -4.77
C GLN A 64 18.49 13.05 -5.28
N GLU A 65 19.72 12.71 -5.68
CA GLU A 65 20.04 11.38 -6.16
C GLU A 65 19.88 10.32 -5.06
N LYS A 66 20.39 10.60 -3.85
CA LYS A 66 20.16 9.73 -2.68
C LYS A 66 18.68 9.55 -2.38
N SER A 67 17.89 10.63 -2.44
CA SER A 67 16.44 10.58 -2.23
C SER A 67 15.73 9.70 -3.26
N LYS A 68 16.09 9.81 -4.55
CA LYS A 68 15.56 8.96 -5.63
C LYS A 68 15.90 7.49 -5.40
N GLN A 69 17.17 7.18 -5.08
CA GLN A 69 17.60 5.82 -4.79
C GLN A 69 16.83 5.23 -3.60
N MET A 70 16.74 5.97 -2.50
CA MET A 70 15.96 5.56 -1.33
C MET A 70 14.49 5.29 -1.67
N HIS A 71 13.88 6.11 -2.53
CA HIS A 71 12.50 5.89 -2.98
C HIS A 71 12.33 4.61 -3.80
N MET A 72 13.30 4.27 -4.65
CA MET A 72 13.29 3.02 -5.41
C MET A 72 13.44 1.82 -4.47
N GLU A 73 14.42 1.83 -3.58
CA GLU A 73 14.63 0.77 -2.58
C GLU A 73 13.40 0.56 -1.70
N HIS A 74 12.83 1.66 -1.19
CA HIS A 74 11.61 1.61 -0.39
C HIS A 74 10.43 1.05 -1.18
N ARG A 75 10.30 1.39 -2.47
CA ARG A 75 9.24 0.82 -3.32
C ARG A 75 9.38 -0.70 -3.44
N GLU A 76 10.58 -1.19 -3.71
CA GLU A 76 10.85 -2.62 -3.86
C GLU A 76 10.52 -3.39 -2.57
N VAL A 77 10.93 -2.89 -1.41
CA VAL A 77 10.62 -3.49 -0.11
C VAL A 77 9.12 -3.43 0.20
N MET A 78 8.45 -2.35 -0.19
CA MET A 78 7.05 -2.11 0.15
C MET A 78 6.07 -2.92 -0.72
N LYS A 79 6.42 -3.14 -1.99
CA LYS A 79 5.56 -3.82 -2.97
C LYS A 79 4.98 -5.15 -2.47
N PRO A 80 5.77 -6.14 -2.01
CA PRO A 80 5.22 -7.42 -1.56
C PRO A 80 4.29 -7.30 -0.35
N LEU A 81 4.49 -6.31 0.52
CA LEU A 81 3.60 -6.07 1.66
C LEU A 81 2.27 -5.47 1.23
N MET A 82 2.29 -4.54 0.26
CA MET A 82 1.07 -3.98 -0.33
C MET A 82 0.26 -5.04 -1.08
N ASP A 83 0.95 -5.90 -1.84
CA ASP A 83 0.31 -6.99 -2.57
C ASP A 83 -0.38 -7.97 -1.60
N LYS A 84 0.28 -8.34 -0.50
CA LYS A 84 -0.32 -9.16 0.56
C LYS A 84 -1.52 -8.50 1.23
N ILE A 85 -1.44 -7.20 1.52
CA ILE A 85 -2.57 -6.45 2.07
C ILE A 85 -3.74 -6.46 1.09
N HIS A 86 -3.47 -6.24 -0.20
CA HIS A 86 -4.50 -6.26 -1.25
C HIS A 86 -5.17 -7.62 -1.36
N GLN A 87 -4.40 -8.70 -1.43
CA GLN A 87 -4.90 -10.07 -1.45
C GLN A 87 -5.83 -10.37 -0.27
N LYS A 88 -5.43 -9.99 0.95
CA LYS A 88 -6.28 -10.19 2.14
C LYS A 88 -7.58 -9.38 2.11
N TRP A 89 -7.59 -8.20 1.48
CA TRP A 89 -8.84 -7.48 1.25
C TRP A 89 -9.76 -8.18 0.26
N GLN A 90 -9.20 -8.83 -0.77
CA GLN A 90 -9.99 -9.68 -1.69
C GLN A 90 -10.54 -10.92 -0.96
N GLU A 91 -9.75 -11.55 -0.11
CA GLU A 91 -10.22 -12.67 0.74
C GLU A 91 -11.38 -12.23 1.64
N ILE A 92 -11.28 -11.07 2.29
CA ILE A 92 -12.39 -10.52 3.10
C ILE A 92 -13.63 -10.27 2.25
N LYS A 93 -13.46 -9.79 1.01
CA LYS A 93 -14.59 -9.55 0.10
C LYS A 93 -15.28 -10.87 -0.25
N ALA A 94 -14.52 -11.90 -0.62
CA ALA A 94 -15.04 -13.23 -0.92
C ALA A 94 -15.74 -13.87 0.29
N LEU A 95 -15.16 -13.76 1.49
CA LEU A 95 -15.78 -14.25 2.74
C LEU A 95 -17.12 -13.58 3.04
N LYS A 96 -17.24 -12.27 2.77
CA LYS A 96 -18.51 -11.55 2.93
C LYS A 96 -19.56 -12.03 1.92
N GLU A 97 -19.15 -12.26 0.68
CA GLU A 97 -20.03 -12.75 -0.38
C GLU A 97 -20.49 -14.20 -0.13
N SER A 98 -19.66 -15.01 0.53
CA SER A 98 -19.99 -16.40 0.91
C SER A 98 -20.79 -16.52 2.21
N GLY A 99 -21.11 -15.42 2.89
CA GLY A 99 -21.82 -15.44 4.17
C GLY A 99 -21.01 -15.99 5.35
N ALA A 100 -19.67 -15.88 5.31
CA ALA A 100 -18.79 -16.33 6.38
C ALA A 100 -19.05 -15.59 7.71
N SER A 101 -18.60 -16.20 8.81
CA SER A 101 -18.77 -15.63 10.15
C SER A 101 -17.97 -14.34 10.36
N GLN A 102 -18.41 -13.52 11.33
CA GLN A 102 -17.66 -12.31 11.70
C GLN A 102 -16.29 -12.65 12.29
N GLU A 103 -16.15 -13.78 12.99
CA GLU A 103 -14.90 -14.31 13.51
C GLU A 103 -13.89 -14.57 12.38
N GLU A 104 -14.29 -15.23 11.29
CA GLU A 104 -13.40 -15.50 10.15
C GLU A 104 -12.93 -14.19 9.49
N ILE A 105 -13.84 -13.23 9.32
CA ILE A 105 -13.51 -11.89 8.80
C ILE A 105 -12.58 -11.14 9.76
N LYS A 106 -12.77 -11.29 11.08
CA LYS A 106 -11.95 -10.65 12.11
C LYS A 106 -10.52 -11.18 12.08
N VAL A 107 -10.32 -12.49 11.93
CA VAL A 107 -8.98 -13.10 11.78
C VAL A 107 -8.23 -12.45 10.60
N LYS A 108 -8.87 -12.33 9.43
CA LYS A 108 -8.25 -11.67 8.27
C LYS A 108 -7.94 -10.19 8.50
N LYS A 109 -8.78 -9.47 9.25
CA LYS A 109 -8.51 -8.07 9.61
C LYS A 109 -7.30 -7.94 10.54
N GLU A 110 -7.11 -8.85 11.49
CA GLU A 110 -5.91 -8.85 12.36
C GLU A 110 -4.64 -9.15 11.55
N GLU A 111 -4.69 -10.05 10.58
CA GLU A 111 -3.56 -10.27 9.66
C GLU A 111 -3.21 -9.02 8.84
N ILE A 112 -4.22 -8.29 8.35
CA ILE A 112 -4.01 -7.00 7.67
C ILE A 112 -3.41 -5.97 8.63
N LYS A 113 -3.84 -5.94 9.88
CA LYS A 113 -3.30 -5.03 10.90
C LYS A 113 -1.81 -5.30 11.14
N ALA A 114 -1.42 -6.57 11.31
CA ALA A 114 -0.02 -6.95 11.45
C ALA A 114 0.83 -6.51 10.24
N LEU A 115 0.34 -6.72 9.01
CA LEU A 115 1.02 -6.25 7.79
C LEU A 115 1.15 -4.72 7.76
N ARG A 116 0.12 -3.99 8.21
CA ARG A 116 0.15 -2.52 8.31
C ARG A 116 1.16 -2.03 9.34
N GLU A 117 1.33 -2.74 10.44
CA GLU A 117 2.36 -2.42 11.44
C GLU A 117 3.76 -2.57 10.86
N GLN A 118 4.06 -3.68 10.17
CA GLN A 118 5.33 -3.89 9.47
C GLN A 118 5.60 -2.77 8.46
N THR A 119 4.59 -2.46 7.65
CA THR A 119 4.62 -1.38 6.67
C THR A 119 4.91 -0.02 7.33
N ASN A 120 4.33 0.26 8.50
CA ASN A 120 4.54 1.50 9.22
C ASN A 120 5.96 1.60 9.78
N THR A 121 6.54 0.50 10.24
CA THR A 121 7.94 0.45 10.67
C THR A 121 8.87 0.81 9.52
N ILE A 122 8.71 0.17 8.35
CA ILE A 122 9.53 0.46 7.15
C ILE A 122 9.39 1.93 6.72
N ARG A 123 8.19 2.50 6.78
CA ARG A 123 7.98 3.93 6.48
C ARG A 123 8.70 4.85 7.46
N LYS A 124 8.73 4.51 8.75
CA LYS A 124 9.45 5.28 9.77
C LYS A 124 10.96 5.21 9.52
N GLU A 125 11.49 4.03 9.26
CA GLU A 125 12.91 3.84 8.96
C GLU A 125 13.34 4.59 7.70
N HIS A 126 12.55 4.49 6.62
CA HIS A 126 12.81 5.26 5.39
C HIS A 126 12.77 6.77 5.63
N MET A 127 11.83 7.24 6.47
CA MET A 127 11.76 8.65 6.85
C MET A 127 13.00 9.09 7.64
N GLN A 128 13.47 8.28 8.60
CA GLN A 128 14.68 8.57 9.36
C GLN A 128 15.92 8.63 8.47
N LYS A 129 16.04 7.69 7.51
CA LYS A 129 17.11 7.73 6.50
C LYS A 129 17.05 9.01 5.67
N PHE A 130 15.86 9.47 5.29
CA PHE A 130 15.71 10.68 4.49
C PHE A 130 16.08 11.91 5.31
N GLU A 131 15.61 11.99 6.54
CA GLU A 131 16.01 13.07 7.45
C GLU A 131 17.53 13.07 7.69
N SER A 132 18.20 11.92 7.71
CA SER A 132 19.65 11.83 7.94
C SER A 132 20.51 12.51 6.85
N ILE A 133 20.01 12.62 5.62
CA ILE A 133 20.73 13.28 4.52
C ILE A 133 20.51 14.79 4.47
N LEU A 134 19.61 15.33 5.30
CA LEU A 134 19.26 16.75 5.35
C LEU A 134 20.17 17.52 6.33
N THR A 135 20.43 18.78 6.01
CA THR A 135 21.05 19.75 6.95
C THR A 135 20.09 20.09 8.10
N PRO A 136 20.56 20.66 9.22
CA PRO A 136 19.69 21.07 10.33
C PRO A 136 18.58 22.05 9.91
N GLU A 137 18.89 22.98 9.01
CA GLU A 137 17.94 23.95 8.46
C GLU A 137 16.88 23.25 7.60
N GLN A 138 17.30 22.37 6.69
CA GLN A 138 16.40 21.56 5.87
C GLN A 138 15.50 20.65 6.71
N LYS A 139 16.01 20.05 7.80
CA LYS A 139 15.20 19.25 8.74
C LYS A 139 14.10 20.09 9.39
N THR A 140 14.41 21.34 9.74
CA THR A 140 13.44 22.26 10.35
C THR A 140 12.34 22.59 9.35
N GLU A 141 12.71 22.90 8.11
CA GLU A 141 11.76 23.19 7.03
C GLU A 141 10.91 21.96 6.68
N PHE A 142 11.53 20.78 6.66
CA PHE A 142 10.83 19.53 6.42
C PHE A 142 9.76 19.25 7.49
N LYS A 143 10.07 19.51 8.78
CA LYS A 143 9.10 19.36 9.87
C LYS A 143 7.91 20.30 9.70
N LYS A 144 8.15 21.58 9.33
CA LYS A 144 7.07 22.54 9.06
C LYS A 144 6.17 22.06 7.93
N PHE A 145 6.77 21.69 6.80
CA PHE A 145 6.03 21.12 5.65
C PHE A 145 5.17 19.91 6.07
N ARG A 146 5.71 18.99 6.88
CA ARG A 146 4.96 17.83 7.37
C ARG A 146 3.76 18.22 8.24
N GLU A 147 3.89 19.20 9.13
CA GLU A 147 2.78 19.67 9.95
C GLU A 147 1.70 20.37 9.11
N GLU A 148 2.10 21.19 8.13
CA GLU A 148 1.18 21.81 7.19
C GLU A 148 0.38 20.76 6.40
N MET A 149 1.06 19.73 5.88
CA MET A 149 0.39 18.62 5.17
C MET A 149 -0.55 17.83 6.07
N LYS A 150 -0.20 17.62 7.34
CA LYS A 150 -1.11 17.00 8.33
C LYS A 150 -2.34 17.87 8.56
N LEU A 151 -2.19 19.18 8.68
CA LEU A 151 -3.29 20.12 8.88
C LEU A 151 -4.21 20.16 7.65
N LYS A 152 -3.66 20.27 6.44
CA LYS A 152 -4.40 20.19 5.17
C LYS A 152 -5.23 18.91 5.12
N LYS A 153 -4.62 17.76 5.44
CA LYS A 153 -5.32 16.46 5.50
C LYS A 153 -6.43 16.41 6.56
N LYS A 154 -6.21 17.01 7.74
CA LYS A 154 -7.23 17.08 8.80
C LYS A 154 -8.43 17.93 8.37
N ASN A 155 -8.18 19.06 7.73
CA ASN A 155 -9.23 19.95 7.24
C ASN A 155 -10.05 19.31 6.12
N HIS A 156 -9.40 18.60 5.19
CA HIS A 156 -10.09 17.85 4.13
C HIS A 156 -10.97 16.70 4.66
N LYS A 157 -10.65 16.13 5.83
CA LYS A 157 -11.47 15.09 6.47
C LYS A 157 -12.69 15.63 7.25
N LYS A 158 -12.73 16.94 7.51
CA LYS A 158 -13.80 17.60 8.27
C LYS A 158 -14.88 18.22 7.37
N GLN A 159 -14.57 18.37 6.08
CA GLN A 159 -15.51 18.76 5.04
C GLN A 159 -16.26 17.52 4.56
#